data_AF-A0A949V5U7-F1
#
_entry.id   AF-A0A949V5U7-F1
#
_cell.length_a   1.000
_cell.length_b   1.000
_cell.length_c   1.000
_cell.angle_alpha   90.00
_cell.angle_beta   90.00
_cell.angle_gamma   90.00
#
_symmetry.space_group_name_H-M   'P 1'
#
loop_
_entity.id
_entity.type
_entity.pdbx_description
1 polymer ?
#
loop_
_entity_poly.entity_id
_entity_poly.type
_entity_poly.pdbx_seq_one_letter_code
_entity_poly.pdbx_strand_id
1 'polypeptide(L)' 'MSNNAQKSSQIYQGQSIYKANGNIGDVIKKGDQFYLDGQHKNHLEVFDSKGKFKAVLNLDGTVNKAKTEAAKGRKI' A
#
# COMPACT_ATOMS: atom_id res chain seq x y z
N MET A 1 -5.42 -1.87 -21.41
CA MET A 1 -5.53 -1.89 -19.93
C MET A 1 -4.22 -1.40 -19.36
N SER A 2 -4.19 -0.21 -18.76
CA SER A 2 -2.96 0.30 -18.15
C SER A 2 -2.67 -0.50 -16.89
N ASN A 3 -1.57 -1.26 -16.90
CA ASN A 3 -1.14 -2.03 -15.74
C ASN A 3 -0.50 -1.06 -14.73
N ASN A 4 -1.34 -0.37 -13.96
CA ASN A 4 -0.90 0.71 -13.07
C ASN A 4 -0.17 0.20 -11.82
N ALA A 5 -0.09 -1.12 -11.63
CA ALA A 5 0.65 -1.77 -10.56
C ALA A 5 1.48 -2.94 -11.11
N GLN A 6 2.68 -3.11 -10.57
CA GLN A 6 3.57 -4.23 -10.87
C GLN A 6 3.90 -4.97 -9.58
N LYS A 7 3.71 -6.28 -9.60
CA LYS A 7 4.10 -7.16 -8.50
C LYS A 7 5.62 -7.13 -8.32
N SER A 8 6.08 -6.91 -7.10
CA SER A 8 7.48 -7.04 -6.69
C SER A 8 7.80 -8.49 -6.33
N SER A 9 9.08 -8.85 -6.37
CA SER A 9 9.57 -10.13 -5.81
C SER A 9 9.61 -10.12 -4.28
N GLN A 10 9.39 -8.96 -3.64
CA GLN A 10 9.37 -8.82 -2.19
C GLN A 10 8.07 -9.35 -1.59
N ILE A 11 8.20 -10.08 -0.48
CA ILE A 11 7.09 -10.56 0.34
C ILE A 11 7.20 -9.94 1.72
N TYR A 12 6.10 -9.38 2.20
CA TYR A 12 5.96 -8.84 3.54
C TYR A 12 4.74 -9.48 4.20
N GLN A 13 4.92 -10.04 5.39
CA GLN A 13 3.85 -10.76 6.12
C GLN A 13 3.12 -11.82 5.26
N GLY A 14 3.86 -12.55 4.41
CA GLY A 14 3.28 -13.58 3.53
C GLY A 14 2.47 -13.02 2.34
N GLN A 15 2.46 -11.70 2.12
CA GLN A 15 1.79 -11.04 1.01
C GLN A 15 2.82 -10.42 0.07
N SER A 16 2.53 -10.47 -1.23
CA SER A 16 3.39 -9.83 -2.23
C SER A 16 3.23 -8.32 -2.18
N ILE A 17 4.36 -7.60 -2.23
CA ILE A 17 4.37 -6.15 -2.36
C ILE A 17 4.14 -5.79 -3.83
N TYR A 18 3.31 -4.79 -4.08
CA TYR A 18 3.08 -4.23 -5.41
C TYR A 18 3.64 -2.81 -5.46
N LYS A 19 4.23 -2.45 -6.59
CA LYS A 19 4.71 -1.11 -6.88
C LYS A 19 3.80 -0.44 -7.89
N ALA A 20 3.38 0.78 -7.60
CA ALA A 20 2.57 1.59 -8.49
C ALA A 20 3.41 2.08 -9.68
N ASN A 21 3.04 1.69 -10.89
CA ASN A 21 3.63 2.19 -12.14
C ASN A 21 2.96 3.48 -12.65
N GLY A 22 1.79 3.82 -12.10
CA GLY A 22 1.08 5.06 -12.31
C GLY A 22 0.38 5.52 -11.02
N ASN A 23 -0.39 6.60 -11.10
CA ASN A 23 -1.26 6.98 -9.98
C ASN A 23 -2.46 6.01 -9.94
N ILE A 24 -2.82 5.54 -8.75
CA ILE A 24 -3.96 4.65 -8.52
C ILE A 24 -4.88 5.32 -7.49
N GLY A 25 -6.06 5.73 -7.95
CA GLY A 25 -6.95 6.61 -7.18
C GLY A 25 -6.26 7.92 -6.78
N ASP A 26 -6.71 8.51 -5.68
CA ASP A 26 -6.20 9.79 -5.18
C ASP A 26 -4.98 9.65 -4.25
N VAL A 27 -4.76 8.45 -3.68
CA VAL A 27 -3.81 8.26 -2.58
C VAL A 27 -2.49 7.65 -3.03
N ILE A 28 -2.53 6.61 -3.88
CA ILE A 28 -1.34 5.89 -4.34
C ILE A 28 -0.76 6.63 -5.54
N LYS A 29 0.46 7.14 -5.38
CA LYS A 29 1.20 7.85 -6.43
C LYS A 29 2.11 6.86 -7.16
N LYS A 30 2.50 7.20 -8.39
CA LYS A 30 3.53 6.46 -9.11
C LYS A 30 4.80 6.31 -8.26
N GLY A 31 5.28 5.08 -8.13
CA GLY A 31 6.46 4.70 -7.36
C GLY A 31 6.18 4.23 -5.94
N ASP A 32 4.98 4.49 -5.42
CA ASP A 32 4.56 3.98 -4.11
C ASP A 32 4.48 2.46 -4.11
N GLN A 33 4.66 1.88 -2.94
CA GLN A 33 4.57 0.45 -2.70
C GLN A 33 3.34 0.18 -1.84
N PHE A 34 2.62 -0.91 -2.09
CA PHE A 34 1.49 -1.29 -1.27
C PHE A 34 1.32 -2.80 -1.24
N TYR A 35 0.77 -3.31 -0.15
CA TYR A 35 0.45 -4.73 -0.02
C TYR A 35 -0.84 -4.93 0.76
N LEU A 36 -1.47 -6.07 0.55
CA LEU A 36 -2.68 -6.48 1.28
C LEU A 36 -2.31 -6.90 2.69
N ASP A 37 -3.05 -6.46 3.70
CA ASP A 37 -2.86 -6.91 5.08
C ASP A 37 -2.77 -8.44 5.15
N GLY A 38 -1.67 -8.95 5.71
CA GLY A 38 -1.39 -10.38 5.75
C GLY A 38 -2.34 -11.15 6.67
N GLN A 39 -2.85 -10.49 7.71
CA GLN A 39 -3.66 -11.14 8.74
C GLN A 39 -5.14 -11.22 8.38
N HIS A 40 -5.79 -10.07 8.16
CA HIS A 40 -7.23 -9.97 7.96
C HIS A 40 -7.60 -9.74 6.50
N LYS A 41 -6.64 -9.37 5.63
CA LYS A 41 -6.84 -9.17 4.19
C LYS A 41 -7.98 -8.20 3.85
N ASN A 42 -8.22 -7.24 4.74
CA ASN A 42 -9.35 -6.30 4.65
C ASN A 42 -8.91 -4.83 4.43
N HIS A 43 -7.60 -4.57 4.37
CA HIS A 43 -7.04 -3.26 4.08
C HIS A 43 -5.71 -3.40 3.33
N LEU A 44 -5.32 -2.33 2.64
CA LEU A 44 -4.02 -2.18 2.00
C LEU A 44 -3.16 -1.23 2.83
N GLU A 45 -1.91 -1.59 3.05
CA GLU A 45 -0.93 -0.68 3.61
C GLU A 45 -0.11 -0.07 2.47
N VAL A 46 -0.03 1.26 2.45
CA VAL A 46 0.66 2.04 1.42
C VAL A 46 1.91 2.68 2.00
N PHE A 47 3.00 2.54 1.28
CA PHE A 47 4.33 3.05 1.58
C PHE A 47 4.81 3.88 0.40
N ASP A 48 5.65 4.88 0.68
CA ASP A 48 6.31 5.62 -0.37
C ASP A 48 7.38 4.77 -1.08
N SER A 49 7.97 5.33 -2.13
CA SER A 49 9.06 4.69 -2.88
C SER A 49 10.32 4.41 -2.04
N LYS A 50 10.45 5.01 -0.85
CA LYS A 50 11.54 4.83 0.12
C LYS A 50 11.17 3.84 1.24
N GLY A 51 10.01 3.20 1.16
CA GLY A 51 9.50 2.25 2.15
C GLY A 51 8.91 2.91 3.41
N LYS A 52 8.70 4.23 3.43
CA LYS A 52 8.09 4.93 4.56
C LYS A 52 6.57 4.78 4.52
N PHE A 53 5.97 4.43 5.65
CA PHE A 53 4.51 4.34 5.75
C PHE A 53 3.83 5.65 5.37
N LYS A 54 2.81 5.55 4.53
CA LYS A 54 2.07 6.69 3.98
C LYS A 54 0.62 6.69 4.46
N ALA A 55 -0.11 5.59 4.25
CA ALA A 55 -1.53 5.49 4.60
C ALA A 55 -1.99 4.02 4.67
N VAL A 56 -3.08 3.78 5.40
CA VAL A 56 -3.88 2.56 5.27
C VAL A 56 -5.11 2.88 4.42
N LEU A 57 -5.38 2.04 3.43
CA LEU A 57 -6.58 2.11 2.59
C LEU A 57 -7.49 0.92 2.88
N ASN A 58 -8.80 1.15 2.90
CA ASN A 58 -9.78 0.08 2.85
C ASN A 58 -9.85 -0.50 1.41
N LEU A 59 -10.47 -1.67 1.23
CA LEU A 59 -10.57 -2.31 -0.08
C LEU A 59 -11.43 -1.54 -1.09
N ASP A 60 -12.32 -0.66 -0.61
CA ASP A 60 -13.07 0.28 -1.43
C ASP A 60 -12.25 1.52 -1.85
N GLY A 61 -10.99 1.62 -1.39
CA GLY A 61 -10.06 2.69 -1.75
C GLY A 61 -10.10 3.92 -0.83
N THR A 62 -10.99 3.96 0.16
CA THR A 62 -11.01 5.06 1.15
C THR A 62 -9.87 4.96 2.16
N VAL A 63 -9.39 6.11 2.64
CA VAL A 63 -8.34 6.16 3.67
C VAL A 63 -8.91 5.78 5.03
N ASN A 64 -8.33 4.75 5.64
CA ASN A 64 -8.60 4.39 7.02
C ASN A 64 -7.80 5.31 7.96
N LYS A 65 -8.39 6.45 8.34
CA LYS A 65 -7.72 7.46 9.18
C LYS A 65 -7.22 6.90 10.51
N ALA A 66 -8.06 6.12 11.21
CA ALA A 66 -7.71 5.55 12.51
C ALA A 66 -6.47 4.63 12.42
N LYS A 67 -6.45 3.72 11.45
CA LYS A 67 -5.29 2.84 11.22
C LYS A 67 -4.07 3.60 10.72
N THR A 68 -4.28 4.62 9.88
CA THR A 68 -3.20 5.47 9.39
C THR A 68 -2.50 6.20 10.54
N GLU A 69 -3.25 6.80 11.46
CA GLU A 69 -2.69 7.45 12.66
C GLU A 69 -1.92 6.45 13.53
N ALA A 70 -2.46 5.25 13.75
CA ALA A 70 -1.83 4.22 14.57
C ALA A 70 -0.56 3.61 13.93
N ALA A 71 -0.45 3.63 12.60
CA ALA A 71 0.67 3.10 11.85
C ALA A 71 1.71 4.17 11.46
N LYS A 72 1.48 5.45 11.80
CA LYS A 72 2.45 6.53 11.56
C LYS A 72 3.81 6.18 12.16
N GLY A 73 4.86 6.37 11.37
CA GLY A 73 6.25 6.12 11.76
C GLY A 73 6.80 4.74 11.37
N ARG A 74 5.97 3.82 10.85
CA ARG A 74 6.44 2.52 10.36
C ARG A 74 7.24 2.65 9.05
N LYS A 75 8.13 1.68 8.83
CA LYS A 75 8.93 1.54 7.61
C LYS A 75 9.05 0.06 7.24
N ILE A 76 9.03 -0.25 5.95
CA ILE A 76 9.29 -1.58 5.38
C ILE A 76 10.67 -1.66 4.73
#